data_AF-A0A382MGH8-F1
#
_entry.id   AF-A0A382MGH8-F1
#
_cell.length_a   1.000
_cell.length_b   1.000
_cell.length_c   1.000
_cell.angle_alpha   90.00
_cell.angle_beta   90.00
_cell.angle_gamma   90.00
#
_symmetry.space_group_name_H-M   'P 1'
#
loop_
_entity.id
_entity.type
_entity.pdbx_description
1 polymer ?
#
loop_
_entity_poly.entity_id
_entity_poly.type
_entity_poly.pdbx_seq_one_letter_code
_entity_poly.pdbx_strand_id
1 'polypeptide(L)' 'MGFDASTYGGVFESLLSDRRLNVLDGGTENGDVRKALDALSSSSAFEGKSITDGEMVDSCVSAVWLYHN' A
#
# COMPACT_ATOMS: atom_id res chain seq x y z
N MET A 1 -9.86 -12.16 14.20
CA MET A 1 -9.19 -10.85 14.08
C MET A 1 -9.04 -10.55 12.60
N GLY A 2 -9.71 -9.53 12.07
CA GLY A 2 -9.53 -9.07 10.69
C GLY A 2 -8.40 -8.04 10.60
N PHE A 3 -7.72 -7.99 9.47
CA PHE A 3 -6.82 -6.88 9.14
C PHE A 3 -7.65 -5.63 8.86
N ASP A 4 -7.40 -4.54 9.61
CA ASP A 4 -8.07 -3.25 9.43
C ASP A 4 -7.09 -2.25 8.82
N ALA A 5 -7.26 -1.97 7.54
CA ALA A 5 -6.38 -1.07 6.79
C ALA A 5 -6.62 0.40 7.13
N SER A 6 -7.82 0.75 7.60
CA SER A 6 -8.25 2.10 7.98
C SER A 6 -7.39 2.70 9.09
N THR A 7 -6.84 1.86 9.97
CA THR A 7 -5.92 2.25 11.04
C THR A 7 -4.62 2.89 10.50
N TYR A 8 -4.21 2.59 9.28
CA TYR A 8 -2.96 3.06 8.67
C TYR A 8 -3.13 4.35 7.84
N GLY A 9 -4.36 4.77 7.58
CA GLY A 9 -4.69 5.97 6.82
C GLY A 9 -5.42 5.65 5.52
N GLY A 10 -6.19 6.61 5.00
CA GLY A 10 -7.08 6.39 3.85
C GLY A 10 -6.37 5.95 2.56
N VAL A 11 -5.09 6.31 2.39
CA VAL A 11 -4.28 5.88 1.25
C VAL A 11 -3.98 4.38 1.31
N PHE A 12 -3.56 3.88 2.48
CA PHE A 12 -3.33 2.45 2.68
C PHE A 12 -4.63 1.66 2.69
N GLU A 13 -5.72 2.22 3.20
CA GLU A 13 -7.05 1.63 3.08
C GLU A 13 -7.41 1.41 1.61
N SER A 14 -7.35 2.44 0.76
CA SER A 14 -7.69 2.28 -0.66
C SER A 14 -6.82 1.25 -1.40
N LEU A 15 -5.56 1.07 -0.99
CA LEU A 15 -4.62 0.13 -1.63
C LEU A 15 -4.76 -1.31 -1.08
N LEU A 16 -5.08 -1.46 0.21
CA LEU A 16 -5.14 -2.77 0.89
C LEU A 16 -6.56 -3.30 1.11
N SER A 17 -7.59 -2.50 0.85
CA SER A 17 -9.00 -2.92 0.94
C SER A 17 -9.36 -3.95 -0.14
N ASP A 18 -8.65 -3.98 -1.26
CA ASP A 18 -8.88 -4.98 -2.29
C ASP A 18 -8.34 -6.34 -1.81
N ARG A 19 -9.26 -7.26 -1.50
CA ARG A 19 -8.90 -8.60 -1.05
C ARG A 19 -8.43 -9.42 -2.25
N ARG A 20 -7.18 -9.22 -2.66
CA ARG A 20 -6.52 -10.05 -3.67
C ARG A 20 -6.27 -11.45 -3.10
N LEU A 21 -7.22 -12.36 -3.29
CA LEU A 21 -6.93 -13.80 -3.31
C LEU A 21 -6.24 -14.07 -4.65
N ASN A 22 -4.96 -13.68 -4.76
CA ASN A 22 -4.18 -13.95 -5.96
C ASN A 22 -4.28 -15.44 -6.25
N VAL A 23 -4.94 -15.78 -7.35
CA VAL A 23 -4.87 -17.12 -7.92
C VAL A 23 -3.38 -17.34 -8.22
N LEU A 24 -2.82 -18.47 -7.80
CA LEU A 24 -1.41 -18.86 -8.04
C LEU A 24 -1.09 -19.10 -9.53
N ASP A 25 -1.84 -18.50 -10.44
CA ASP A 25 -1.64 -18.55 -11.87
C ASP A 25 -0.98 -17.24 -12.36
N GLY A 26 -0.48 -17.24 -13.59
CA GLY A 26 0.30 -16.15 -14.20
C GLY A 26 -0.25 -14.76 -13.88
N GLY A 27 0.35 -14.10 -12.89
CA GLY A 27 -0.10 -12.83 -12.36
C GLY A 27 -0.20 -11.79 -13.47
N THR A 28 -1.37 -11.17 -13.59
CA THR A 28 -1.53 -9.99 -14.46
C THR A 28 -1.17 -8.76 -13.64
N GLU A 29 -0.27 -7.92 -14.16
CA GLU A 29 0.11 -6.64 -13.54
C GLU A 29 -1.15 -5.82 -13.27
N ASN A 30 -1.31 -5.32 -12.05
CA ASN A 30 -2.47 -4.54 -11.66
C ASN A 30 -2.29 -3.08 -12.12
N GLY A 31 -2.53 -2.83 -13.41
CA GLY A 31 -2.27 -1.53 -14.05
C GLY A 31 -3.06 -0.36 -13.46
N ASP A 32 -4.24 -0.63 -12.89
CA ASP A 32 -5.13 0.39 -12.32
C ASP A 32 -4.57 1.04 -11.04
N VAL A 33 -3.78 0.30 -10.25
CA VAL A 33 -3.16 0.80 -9.01
C VAL A 33 -1.79 1.42 -9.26
N ARG A 34 -1.18 1.22 -10.44
CA ARG A 34 0.18 1.72 -10.74
C ARG A 34 0.30 3.24 -10.65
N LYS A 35 -0.73 3.99 -11.08
CA LYS A 35 -0.77 5.46 -10.94
C LYS A 35 -0.86 5.90 -9.47
N ALA A 36 -1.61 5.16 -8.65
CA ALA A 36 -1.73 5.45 -7.22
C ALA A 36 -0.43 5.13 -6.48
N LEU A 37 0.28 4.09 -6.90
CA LEU A 37 1.60 3.69 -6.37
C LEU A 37 2.72 4.66 -6.78
N ASP A 38 2.67 5.20 -8.00
CA ASP A 38 3.64 6.20 -8.47
C ASP A 38 3.47 7.54 -7.74
N ALA A 39 2.22 7.89 -7.40
CA ALA A 39 1.90 9.05 -6.59
C ALA A 39 2.14 8.84 -5.08
N LEU A 40 2.50 7.62 -4.65
CA LEU A 40 2.67 7.27 -3.24
C LEU A 40 4.03 7.78 -2.73
N SER A 41 4.01 8.85 -1.94
CA SER A 41 5.17 9.33 -1.19
C SER A 41 5.06 8.98 0.29
N SER A 42 6.19 8.93 0.99
CA SER A 42 6.23 8.77 2.46
C SER A 42 5.37 9.80 3.19
N SER A 43 5.33 11.03 2.69
CA SER A 43 4.55 12.13 3.26
C SER A 43 3.04 11.99 3.02
N SER A 44 2.64 11.48 1.85
CA SER A 44 1.22 11.30 1.51
C SER A 44 0.66 9.98 2.08
N ALA A 45 1.49 8.95 2.19
CA ALA A 45 1.09 7.64 2.73
C ALA A 45 0.79 7.71 4.23
N PHE A 46 1.55 8.51 4.98
CA PHE A 46 1.39 8.70 6.43
C PHE A 46 0.88 10.10 6.78
N GLU A 47 0.08 10.71 5.90
CA GLU A 47 -0.45 12.06 6.11
C GLU A 47 -1.18 12.16 7.47
N GLY A 48 -0.84 13.20 8.25
CA GLY A 48 -1.40 13.41 9.59
C GLY A 48 -0.77 12.56 10.70
N LYS A 49 0.23 11.71 10.42
CA LYS A 49 0.99 10.97 11.43
C LYS A 49 2.43 11.46 11.51
N SER A 50 2.98 11.46 12.73
CA SER A 50 4.39 11.77 12.95
C SER A 50 5.24 10.58 12.55
N ILE A 51 6.11 10.76 11.55
CA ILE A 51 7.07 9.73 11.13
C ILE A 51 8.22 9.75 12.13
N THR A 52 8.39 8.65 12.88
CA THR A 52 9.51 8.47 13.81
C THR A 52 10.71 7.81 13.15
N ASP A 53 10.47 6.95 12.16
CA ASP A 53 11.49 6.20 11.44
C ASP A 53 11.22 6.28 9.93
N GLY A 54 12.12 6.94 9.21
CA GLY A 54 11.98 7.14 7.77
C GLY A 54 12.28 5.88 6.95
N GLU A 55 13.22 5.04 7.39
CA GLU A 55 13.57 3.79 6.70
C GLU A 55 12.43 2.77 6.78
N MET A 56 11.73 2.74 7.92
CA MET A 56 10.54 1.93 8.09
C MET A 56 9.40 2.39 7.18
N VAL A 57 9.23 3.71 7.00
CA VAL A 57 8.23 4.24 6.07
C VAL A 57 8.52 3.86 4.62
N ASP A 58 9.78 3.97 4.20
CA ASP A 58 10.21 3.58 2.84
C ASP A 58 10.02 2.07 2.61
N SER A 59 10.30 1.26 3.64
CA SER A 59 10.04 -0.18 3.63
C SER A 59 8.55 -0.50 3.49
N CYS A 60 7.66 0.25 4.17
CA CYS A 60 6.22 0.10 4.04
C CYS A 60 5.72 0.46 2.63
N VAL A 61 6.22 1.56 2.05
CA VAL A 61 5.88 1.96 0.66
C VAL A 61 6.32 0.88 -0.32
N SER A 62 7.54 0.35 -0.15
CA SER A 62 8.07 -0.75 -0.96
C SER A 62 7.24 -2.03 -0.83
N ALA A 63 6.78 -2.37 0.38
CA ALA A 63 5.94 -3.53 0.61
C ALA A 63 4.58 -3.41 -0.10
N VAL A 64 3.99 -2.21 -0.14
CA VAL A 64 2.75 -1.96 -0.89
C VAL A 64 2.99 -2.04 -2.39
N TRP A 65 4.12 -1.54 -2.89
CA TRP A 65 4.54 -1.75 -4.27
C TRP A 65 4.64 -3.24 -4.63
N LEU A 66 5.27 -4.05 -3.77
CA LEU A 66 5.36 -5.51 -3.95
C LEU A 66 4.01 -6.22 -3.84
N TYR A 67 3.07 -5.69 -3.05
CA TYR A 67 1.73 -6.27 -2.92
C TYR A 67 0.93 -6.18 -4.24
N HIS A 68 1.19 -5.14 -5.04
CA HIS A 68 0.47 -4.87 -6.27
C HIS A 68 1.20 -5.31 -7.56
N ASN A 69 2.49 -5.63 -7.49
CA ASN A 69 3.30 -6.18 -8.58
C ASN A 69 3.10 -7.70 -8.67
#